data_AF-A0A699Z4Q5-F1
#
_entry.id   AF-A0A699Z4Q5-F1
#
_cell.length_a   1.000
_cell.length_b   1.000
_cell.length_c   1.000
_cell.angle_alpha   90.00
_cell.angle_beta   90.00
_cell.angle_gamma   90.00
#
_symmetry.space_group_name_H-M   'P 1'
#
loop_
_entity.id
_entity.type
_entity.pdbx_description
1 polymer ?
#
loop_
_entity_poly.entity_id
_entity_poly.type
_entity_poly.pdbx_seq_one_letter_code
_entity_poly.pdbx_strand_id
1 'polypeptide(L)'
;MPGVVTEADRAGVTAFLTMLRGMGVFKDDSLLDKWLRCCLDLAIAHANTLMAAAEPGGRPTEPGSIFMAVDALARLLAGVVVAGGGDLFLRRALAALVACLLRDHDERTSSFNGRPYMRLLVSLMAELPGGSGGSADTQDPAALR
;
A
#
# COMPACT_ATOMS: atom_id res chain seq x y z
N MET A 1 16.77 -1.95 1.71
CA MET A 1 16.59 -0.53 2.07
C MET A 1 15.49 0.02 1.17
N PRO A 2 14.48 0.75 1.67
CA PRO A 2 13.57 1.47 0.79
C PRO A 2 14.42 2.46 -0.01
N GLY A 3 14.42 2.29 -1.33
CA GLY A 3 15.13 3.18 -2.26
C GLY A 3 14.35 4.48 -2.36
N VAL A 4 15.07 5.61 -2.37
CA VAL A 4 14.49 6.93 -2.63
C VAL A 4 13.61 6.87 -3.89
N VAL A 5 12.36 7.31 -3.81
CA VAL A 5 11.45 7.39 -4.96
C VAL A 5 12.14 8.11 -6.11
N THR A 6 12.37 7.37 -7.20
CA THR A 6 13.02 7.93 -8.39
C THR A 6 12.01 8.75 -9.20
N GLU A 7 12.50 9.58 -10.11
CA GLU A 7 11.63 10.31 -11.03
C GLU A 7 10.86 9.37 -11.99
N ALA A 8 11.45 8.22 -12.33
CA ALA A 8 10.78 7.15 -13.06
C ALA A 8 9.62 6.55 -12.25
N ASP A 9 9.79 6.36 -10.94
CA ASP A 9 8.72 5.89 -10.06
C ASP A 9 7.55 6.89 -10.01
N ARG A 10 7.84 8.19 -9.98
CA ARG A 10 6.81 9.24 -10.04
C ARG A 10 6.04 9.24 -11.37
N ALA A 11 6.74 9.10 -12.49
CA ALA A 11 6.10 8.99 -13.81
C ALA A 11 5.24 7.73 -13.93
N GLY A 12 5.73 6.59 -13.43
CA GLY A 12 5.01 5.32 -13.40
C GLY A 12 3.74 5.39 -12.55
N VAL A 13 3.82 5.97 -11.35
CA VAL A 13 2.65 6.20 -10.49
C VAL A 13 1.63 7.09 -11.21
N THR A 14 2.06 8.19 -11.82
CA THR A 14 1.14 9.11 -12.52
C THR A 14 0.41 8.43 -13.68
N ALA A 15 1.11 7.63 -14.48
CA ALA A 15 0.51 6.85 -15.56
C ALA A 15 -0.49 5.82 -15.01
N PHE A 16 -0.15 5.14 -13.92
CA PHE A 16 -1.03 4.17 -13.28
C PHE A 16 -2.28 4.81 -12.67
N LEU A 17 -2.16 5.98 -12.04
CA LEU A 17 -3.32 6.73 -11.54
C LEU A 17 -4.25 7.17 -12.67
N THR A 18 -3.69 7.56 -13.81
CA THR A 18 -4.47 7.89 -15.01
C THR A 18 -5.27 6.68 -15.50
N MET A 19 -4.66 5.50 -15.51
CA MET A 19 -5.36 4.24 -15.83
C MET A 19 -6.49 3.96 -14.83
N LEU A 20 -6.24 4.05 -13.53
CA LEU A 20 -7.26 3.81 -12.49
C LEU A 20 -8.44 4.80 -12.57
N ARG A 21 -8.17 6.07 -12.89
CA ARG A 21 -9.20 7.08 -13.17
C ARG A 21 -10.05 6.71 -14.38
N GLY A 22 -9.40 6.26 -15.46
CA GLY A 22 -10.08 5.76 -16.67
C GLY A 22 -11.00 4.56 -16.39
N MET A 23 -10.60 3.69 -15.46
CA MET A 23 -11.41 2.55 -14.99
C MET A 23 -12.51 2.95 -13.99
N GLY A 24 -12.54 4.20 -13.53
CA GLY A 24 -13.54 4.70 -12.59
C GLY A 24 -13.34 4.27 -11.13
N VAL A 25 -12.16 3.77 -10.76
CA VAL A 25 -11.87 3.28 -9.39
C VAL A 25 -12.08 4.36 -8.33
N PHE A 26 -11.76 5.62 -8.66
CA PHE A 26 -11.92 6.76 -7.75
C PHE A 26 -13.30 7.43 -7.81
N LYS A 27 -14.21 6.97 -8.68
CA LYS A 27 -15.56 7.56 -8.86
C LYS A 27 -16.56 7.04 -7.83
N ASP A 28 -16.38 5.80 -7.38
CA ASP A 28 -17.20 5.17 -6.36
C ASP A 28 -16.31 4.76 -5.18
N ASP A 29 -16.61 5.32 -4.02
CA ASP A 29 -16.01 4.99 -2.73
C ASP A 29 -16.01 3.47 -2.47
N SER A 30 -17.07 2.74 -2.87
CA SER A 30 -17.13 1.29 -2.70
C SER A 30 -16.13 0.55 -3.60
N LEU A 31 -15.86 1.06 -4.80
CA LEU A 31 -14.84 0.50 -5.69
C LEU A 31 -13.44 0.80 -5.17
N LEU A 32 -13.22 2.01 -4.65
CA LEU A 32 -11.95 2.37 -4.02
C LEU A 32 -11.63 1.47 -2.82
N ASP A 33 -12.62 1.22 -1.96
CA ASP A 33 -12.47 0.35 -0.79
C ASP A 33 -12.17 -1.10 -1.19
N LYS A 34 -12.86 -1.62 -2.22
CA LYS A 34 -12.59 -2.95 -2.79
C LYS A 34 -11.19 -3.04 -3.41
N TRP A 35 -10.78 -2.00 -4.12
CA TRP A 35 -9.45 -1.93 -4.73
C TRP A 35 -8.35 -1.91 -3.67
N LEU A 36 -8.47 -1.05 -2.64
CA LEU A 36 -7.53 -1.00 -1.52
C LEU A 36 -7.40 -2.37 -0.83
N ARG A 37 -8.55 -3.00 -0.52
CA ARG A 37 -8.58 -4.32 0.09
C ARG A 37 -7.89 -5.37 -0.80
N CYS A 38 -8.19 -5.39 -2.10
CA CYS A 38 -7.57 -6.33 -3.04
C CYS A 38 -6.05 -6.18 -3.10
N CYS A 39 -5.56 -4.94 -3.18
CA CYS A 39 -4.12 -4.65 -3.16
C CYS A 39 -3.45 -5.13 -1.86
N LEU A 40 -4.08 -4.88 -0.71
CA LEU A 40 -3.61 -5.36 0.59
C LEU A 40 -3.54 -6.88 0.64
N ASP A 41 -4.66 -7.55 0.33
CA ASP A 41 -4.78 -9.01 0.37
C ASP A 41 -3.69 -9.66 -0.52
N LEU A 42 -3.48 -9.15 -1.74
CA LEU A 42 -2.46 -9.64 -2.66
C LEU A 42 -1.04 -9.43 -2.14
N ALA A 43 -0.71 -8.24 -1.62
CA ALA A 43 0.63 -7.94 -1.13
C ALA A 43 1.00 -8.77 0.11
N ILE A 44 0.05 -8.94 1.04
CA ILE A 44 0.22 -9.72 2.26
C ILE A 44 0.30 -11.21 1.94
N ALA A 45 -0.57 -11.72 1.07
CA ALA A 45 -0.54 -13.12 0.63
C ALA A 45 0.78 -13.46 -0.07
N HIS A 46 1.29 -12.56 -0.91
CA HIS A 46 2.58 -12.72 -1.57
C HIS A 46 3.73 -12.86 -0.55
N ALA A 47 3.81 -11.94 0.41
CA ALA A 47 4.86 -11.98 1.44
C ALA A 47 4.76 -13.23 2.32
N ASN A 48 3.55 -13.63 2.73
CA ASN A 48 3.34 -14.85 3.51
C ASN A 48 3.73 -16.11 2.74
N THR A 49 3.40 -16.18 1.44
CA THR A 49 3.76 -17.31 0.58
C THR A 49 5.28 -17.44 0.45
N LEU A 50 5.98 -16.33 0.21
CA LEU A 50 7.44 -16.36 0.09
C LEU A 50 8.13 -16.63 1.44
N MET A 51 7.62 -16.09 2.55
CA MET A 51 8.17 -16.42 3.87
C MET A 51 8.02 -17.91 4.19
N ALA A 52 6.84 -18.50 3.93
CA ALA A 52 6.63 -19.93 4.11
C ALA A 52 7.55 -20.77 3.21
N ALA A 53 7.83 -20.30 2.00
CA ALA A 53 8.76 -20.96 1.08
C ALA A 53 10.24 -20.81 1.50
N ALA A 54 10.58 -19.79 2.29
CA ALA A 54 11.94 -19.51 2.77
C ALA A 54 12.29 -20.24 4.08
N GLU A 55 11.34 -20.94 4.69
CA GLU A 55 11.57 -21.77 5.88
C GLU A 55 12.57 -22.91 5.57
N PRO A 56 13.26 -23.46 6.60
CA PRO A 56 14.25 -24.51 6.42
C PRO A 56 13.68 -25.72 5.64
N GLY A 57 14.26 -26.01 4.47
CA GLY A 57 13.80 -27.08 3.58
C GLY A 57 12.87 -26.62 2.44
N GLY A 58 12.55 -25.32 2.38
CA GLY A 58 11.78 -24.72 1.29
C GLY A 58 12.61 -24.35 0.05
N ARG A 59 12.00 -23.61 -0.88
CA ARG A 59 12.65 -23.16 -2.12
C ARG A 59 13.50 -21.92 -1.84
N PRO A 60 14.67 -21.77 -2.49
CA PRO A 60 15.46 -20.55 -2.37
C PRO A 60 14.62 -19.36 -2.85
N THR A 61 14.40 -18.39 -1.97
CA THR A 61 13.80 -17.10 -2.30
C THR A 61 14.88 -16.07 -2.56
N GLU A 62 14.79 -15.34 -3.67
CA GLU A 62 15.72 -14.26 -3.99
C GLU A 62 15.78 -13.21 -2.86
N PRO A 63 16.97 -12.75 -2.45
CA PRO A 63 17.11 -11.73 -1.42
C PRO A 63 16.30 -10.48 -1.75
N GLY A 64 15.41 -10.06 -0.83
CA GLY A 64 14.58 -8.87 -0.99
C GLY A 64 13.26 -9.07 -1.75
N SER A 65 13.01 -10.26 -2.33
CA SER A 65 11.74 -10.54 -3.03
C SER A 65 10.52 -10.62 -2.09
N ILE A 66 10.73 -11.11 -0.86
CA ILE A 66 9.65 -11.38 0.12
C ILE A 66 8.72 -10.18 0.32
N PHE A 67 9.28 -8.97 0.43
CA PHE A 67 8.51 -7.76 0.70
C PHE A 67 8.34 -6.87 -0.53
N MET A 68 8.71 -7.33 -1.73
CA MET A 68 8.67 -6.50 -2.93
C MET A 68 7.26 -5.97 -3.22
N ALA A 69 6.23 -6.82 -3.13
CA ALA A 69 4.84 -6.42 -3.33
C ALA A 69 4.36 -5.43 -2.24
N VAL A 70 4.79 -5.64 -0.99
CA VAL A 70 4.48 -4.77 0.14
C VAL A 70 5.11 -3.40 -0.04
N ASP A 71 6.39 -3.35 -0.42
CA ASP A 71 7.13 -2.11 -0.65
C ASP A 71 6.65 -1.37 -1.90
N ALA A 72 6.18 -2.09 -2.93
CA ALA A 72 5.53 -1.49 -4.09
C ALA A 72 4.17 -0.89 -3.74
N LEU A 73 3.38 -1.57 -2.90
CA LEU A 73 2.10 -1.05 -2.41
C LEU A 73 2.30 0.21 -1.57
N ALA A 74 3.30 0.24 -0.66
CA ALA A 74 3.62 1.43 0.12
C ALA A 74 3.92 2.64 -0.79
N ARG A 75 4.77 2.46 -1.79
CA ARG A 75 5.12 3.51 -2.78
C ARG A 75 3.91 3.98 -3.58
N LEU A 76 3.04 3.07 -3.98
CA LEU A 76 1.81 3.41 -4.67
C LEU A 76 0.87 4.24 -3.79
N LEU A 77 0.63 3.82 -2.54
CA LEU A 77 -0.22 4.56 -1.62
C LEU A 77 0.33 5.96 -1.33
N ALA A 78 1.63 6.09 -1.04
CA ALA A 78 2.27 7.38 -0.87
C ALA A 78 2.17 8.25 -2.14
N GLY A 79 2.35 7.63 -3.31
CA GLY A 79 2.19 8.28 -4.60
C GLY A 79 0.78 8.85 -4.81
N VAL A 80 -0.27 8.11 -4.44
CA VAL A 80 -1.66 8.60 -4.51
C VAL A 80 -1.89 9.78 -3.56
N VAL A 81 -1.33 9.70 -2.34
CA VAL A 81 -1.42 10.78 -1.34
C VAL A 81 -0.81 12.07 -1.92
N VAL A 82 0.40 11.98 -2.47
CA VAL A 82 1.12 13.12 -3.05
C VAL A 82 0.46 13.64 -4.33
N ALA A 83 -0.18 12.77 -5.12
CA ALA A 83 -0.87 13.14 -6.36
C ALA A 83 -2.24 13.81 -6.18
N GLY A 84 -2.61 14.16 -4.94
CA GLY A 84 -3.85 14.89 -4.62
C GLY A 84 -4.83 14.14 -3.73
N GLY A 85 -4.54 12.88 -3.36
CA GLY A 85 -5.39 12.14 -2.41
C GLY A 85 -5.30 12.66 -0.98
N GLY A 86 -4.14 13.18 -0.59
CA GLY A 86 -3.88 13.77 0.72
C GLY A 86 -4.28 12.88 1.90
N ASP A 87 -4.55 13.52 3.03
CA ASP A 87 -4.91 12.88 4.29
C ASP A 87 -6.20 12.04 4.22
N LEU A 88 -7.16 12.41 3.35
CA LEU A 88 -8.43 11.68 3.25
C LEU A 88 -8.19 10.28 2.70
N PHE A 89 -7.44 10.17 1.60
CA PHE A 89 -7.04 8.89 1.05
C PHE A 89 -6.15 8.12 2.03
N LEU A 90 -5.19 8.78 2.67
CA LEU A 90 -4.30 8.15 3.66
C LEU A 90 -5.09 7.52 4.81
N ARG A 91 -6.03 8.25 5.41
CA ARG A 91 -6.90 7.73 6.48
C ARG A 91 -7.70 6.51 6.02
N ARG A 92 -8.22 6.55 4.78
CA ARG A 92 -8.97 5.44 4.19
C ARG A 92 -8.09 4.20 3.97
N ALA A 93 -6.89 4.38 3.43
CA ALA A 93 -5.92 3.31 3.24
C ALA A 93 -5.49 2.68 4.58
N LEU A 94 -5.26 3.50 5.61
CA LEU A 94 -4.95 3.03 6.96
C LEU A 94 -6.13 2.28 7.58
N ALA A 95 -7.36 2.76 7.41
CA ALA A 95 -8.55 2.07 7.89
C ALA A 95 -8.72 0.69 7.20
N ALA A 96 -8.52 0.64 5.88
CA ALA A 96 -8.54 -0.62 5.13
C ALA A 96 -7.44 -1.59 5.58
N LEU A 97 -6.23 -1.09 5.86
CA LEU A 97 -5.12 -1.87 6.40
C LEU A 97 -5.45 -2.46 7.78
N VAL A 98 -5.98 -1.65 8.69
CA VAL A 98 -6.37 -2.11 10.04
C VAL A 98 -7.49 -3.14 9.95
N ALA A 99 -8.49 -2.92 9.10
CA ALA A 99 -9.57 -3.88 8.89
C ALA A 99 -9.06 -5.22 8.32
N CYS A 100 -8.09 -5.17 7.39
CA CYS A 100 -7.42 -6.35 6.86
C CYS A 100 -6.63 -7.08 7.96
N LEU A 101 -5.87 -6.34 8.77
CA LEU A 101 -5.07 -6.88 9.86
C LEU A 101 -5.93 -7.60 10.90
N LEU A 102 -6.98 -6.95 11.37
CA LEU A 102 -7.89 -7.52 12.38
C LEU A 102 -8.57 -8.78 11.84
N ARG A 103 -9.06 -8.73 10.59
CA ARG A 103 -9.66 -9.90 9.94
C ARG A 103 -8.66 -11.06 9.84
N ASP A 104 -7.45 -10.81 9.36
CA ASP A 104 -6.43 -11.85 9.25
C ASP A 104 -6.00 -12.40 10.61
N HIS A 105 -5.97 -11.54 11.65
CA HIS A 105 -5.68 -11.95 13.01
C HIS A 105 -6.76 -12.90 13.55
N ASP A 106 -8.03 -12.55 13.35
CA ASP A 106 -9.18 -13.35 13.77
C ASP A 106 -9.25 -14.68 13.01
N GLU A 107 -9.02 -14.67 11.69
CA GLU A 107 -9.07 -15.86 10.84
C GLU A 107 -7.89 -16.82 11.09
N ARG A 108 -6.67 -16.29 11.30
CA ARG A 108 -5.45 -17.11 11.38
C ARG A 108 -5.03 -17.44 12.81
N THR A 109 -5.52 -16.71 13.80
CA THR A 109 -5.24 -16.88 15.24
C THR A 109 -3.73 -17.12 15.51
N SER A 110 -3.34 -18.33 15.88
CA SER A 110 -1.94 -18.69 16.20
C SER A 110 -1.00 -18.69 15.00
N SER A 111 -1.53 -18.74 13.78
CA SER A 111 -0.74 -18.68 12.52
C SER A 111 -0.66 -17.27 11.93
N PHE A 112 -1.17 -16.25 12.65
CA PHE A 112 -1.10 -14.88 12.21
C PHE A 112 0.36 -14.39 12.07
N ASN A 113 0.66 -13.74 10.95
CA ASN A 113 1.96 -13.14 10.70
C ASN A 113 1.84 -11.63 10.54
N GLY A 114 2.27 -10.89 11.57
CA GLY A 114 2.24 -9.43 11.57
C GLY A 114 3.35 -8.75 10.76
N ARG A 115 4.34 -9.50 10.24
CA ARG A 115 5.53 -8.93 9.58
C ARG A 115 5.19 -8.14 8.30
N PRO A 116 4.32 -8.62 7.38
CA PRO A 116 3.95 -7.86 6.18
C PRO A 116 3.24 -6.54 6.53
N TYR A 117 2.37 -6.56 7.53
CA TYR A 117 1.64 -5.40 8.01
C TYR A 117 2.58 -4.34 8.59
N MET A 118 3.49 -4.75 9.48
CA MET A 118 4.51 -3.86 10.04
C MET A 118 5.42 -3.29 8.96
N ARG A 119 5.85 -4.12 8.00
CA ARG A 119 6.65 -3.67 6.86
C ARG A 119 5.92 -2.63 6.05
N LEU A 120 4.64 -2.83 5.74
CA LEU A 120 3.84 -1.87 4.99
C LEU A 120 3.75 -0.53 5.71
N LEU A 121 3.48 -0.52 7.02
CA LEU A 121 3.40 0.70 7.82
C LEU A 121 4.73 1.46 7.82
N VAL A 122 5.85 0.77 8.08
CA VAL A 122 7.18 1.40 8.11
C VAL A 122 7.58 1.90 6.73
N SER A 123 7.37 1.11 5.68
CA SER A 123 7.64 1.55 4.31
C SER A 123 6.76 2.75 3.95
N LEU A 124 5.46 2.74 4.25
CA LEU A 124 4.57 3.87 3.98
C LEU A 124 5.02 5.14 4.72
N MET A 125 5.39 5.04 5.99
CA MET A 125 5.92 6.19 6.76
C MET A 125 7.21 6.75 6.16
N ALA A 126 8.08 5.89 5.62
CA ALA A 126 9.33 6.31 4.98
C ALA A 126 9.11 6.97 3.62
N GLU A 127 8.04 6.61 2.91
CA GLU A 127 7.70 7.13 1.58
C GLU A 127 6.88 8.44 1.64
N LEU A 128 6.16 8.67 2.74
CA LEU A 128 5.43 9.92 2.93
C LEU A 128 6.42 11.07 3.14
N PRO A 129 6.24 12.22 2.47
CA PRO A 129 7.11 13.37 2.65
C PRO A 129 7.07 13.83 4.11
N GLY A 130 8.24 14.01 4.73
CA GLY A 130 8.35 14.54 6.09
C GLY A 130 7.67 15.89 6.16
N GLY A 131 6.57 15.98 6.92
CA GLY A 131 5.68 17.13 6.92
C GLY A 131 6.40 18.44 7.27
N SER A 132 6.73 19.23 6.26
CA SER A 132 6.94 20.67 6.38
C SER A 132 5.71 21.39 5.83
N GLY A 133 4.76 21.63 6.75
CA GLY A 133 3.80 22.74 6.73
C GLY A 133 3.19 23.15 5.38
N GLY A 134 2.25 22.36 4.87
CA GLY A 134 1.24 22.83 3.94
C GLY A 134 -0.11 22.81 4.65
N SER A 135 -0.68 23.99 4.90
CA SER A 135 -1.98 24.23 5.55
C SER A 135 -3.06 23.21 5.18
N ALA A 136 -3.68 22.63 6.21
CA ALA A 136 -4.71 21.59 6.16
C ALA A 136 -6.05 22.02 5.51
N ASP A 137 -6.09 23.06 4.68
CA ASP A 137 -7.33 23.78 4.35
C ASP A 137 -7.70 23.81 2.85
N THR A 138 -6.94 23.11 2.00
CA THR A 138 -7.34 22.93 0.59
C THR A 138 -7.15 21.49 0.14
N GLN A 139 -7.90 20.57 0.75
CA GLN A 139 -8.09 19.22 0.21
C GLN A 139 -9.34 19.22 -0.66
N ASP A 140 -9.17 19.27 -1.98
CA ASP A 140 -10.27 19.05 -2.91
C ASP A 140 -10.43 17.55 -3.18
N PRO A 141 -11.52 16.89 -2.73
CA PRO A 141 -11.79 15.49 -3.05
C PRO A 141 -11.96 15.26 -4.56
N ALA A 142 -12.15 16.30 -5.38
CA ALA A 142 -12.14 16.21 -6.83
C ALA A 142 -10.74 16.03 -7.43
N ALA A 143 -9.65 16.28 -6.69
CA ALA A 143 -8.29 16.12 -7.20
C ALA A 143 -7.97 14.66 -7.62
N LEU A 144 -8.69 13.69 -7.07
CA LEU A 144 -8.59 12.28 -7.48
C LEU A 144 -9.66 11.83 -8.50
N ARG A 145 -10.74 12.59 -8.69
CA ARG A 145 -11.91 12.21 -9.50
C ARG A 145 -11.73 12.41 -11.00
#